data_AF-A0A2R8CE80-F1
#
_entry.id   AF-A0A2R8CE80-F1
#
_cell.length_a   1.000
_cell.length_b   1.000
_cell.length_c   1.000
_cell.angle_alpha   90.00
_cell.angle_beta   90.00
_cell.angle_gamma   90.00
#
_symmetry.space_group_name_H-M   'P 1'
#
loop_
_entity.id
_entity.type
_entity.pdbx_description
1 polymer ?
#
loop_
_entity_poly.entity_id
_entity_poly.type
_entity_poly.pdbx_seq_one_letter_code
_entity_poly.pdbx_strand_id
1 'polypeptide(L)'
;MPRLLNQFDLKPSVELEVFEQAWNSFVDVLINSGLAEKGAPLCQRISNSGYDTDEERQHTLMAVIEFRDQAQANLAWAAIEDRVEPLGRSHRKVISLVHDPVFTFWAEL
;
A
#
# COMPACT_ATOMS: atom_id res chain seq x y z
N MET A 1 -5.82 14.09 8.18
CA MET A 1 -6.24 12.83 7.52
C MET A 1 -5.15 11.76 7.64
N PRO A 2 -5.42 10.55 8.15
CA PRO A 2 -4.41 9.48 8.22
C PRO A 2 -4.03 8.92 6.86
N ARG A 3 -2.75 8.58 6.69
CA ARG A 3 -2.15 8.10 5.45
C ARG A 3 -1.18 6.98 5.73
N LEU A 4 -1.18 5.98 4.86
CA LEU A 4 -0.25 4.85 4.86
C LEU A 4 0.60 4.90 3.59
N LEU A 5 1.90 5.11 3.74
CA LEU A 5 2.89 4.93 2.68
C LEU A 5 3.36 3.48 2.72
N ASN A 6 3.31 2.85 1.55
CA ASN A 6 3.84 1.52 1.28
C ASN A 6 5.07 1.73 0.41
N GLN A 7 6.23 1.25 0.85
CA GLN A 7 7.47 1.21 0.07
C GLN A 7 7.89 -0.25 -0.04
N PHE A 8 8.23 -0.70 -1.23
CA PHE A 8 8.56 -2.12 -1.46
C PHE A 8 9.30 -2.29 -2.77
N ASP A 9 9.85 -3.48 -2.96
CA ASP A 9 10.27 -3.98 -4.26
C ASP A 9 9.39 -5.16 -4.68
N LEU A 10 9.40 -5.48 -5.98
CA LEU A 10 8.80 -6.71 -6.46
C LEU A 10 9.76 -7.88 -6.23
N LYS A 11 9.21 -9.07 -5.98
CA LYS A 11 10.03 -10.28 -6.05
C LYS A 11 10.62 -10.44 -7.46
N PRO A 12 11.83 -11.02 -7.63
CA PRO A 12 12.54 -11.03 -8.91
C PRO A 12 11.78 -11.62 -10.11
N SER A 13 10.81 -12.51 -9.89
CA SER A 13 10.01 -13.16 -10.93
C SER A 13 8.63 -12.51 -11.16
N VAL A 14 8.36 -11.37 -10.52
CA VAL A 14 7.05 -10.70 -10.60
C VAL A 14 7.14 -9.55 -11.58
N GLU A 15 6.35 -9.65 -12.64
CA GLU A 15 6.17 -8.56 -13.60
C GLU A 15 5.37 -7.40 -12.99
N LEU A 16 5.73 -6.17 -13.34
CA LEU A 16 5.09 -4.96 -12.83
C LEU A 16 3.57 -4.96 -13.08
N GLU A 17 3.14 -5.33 -14.29
CA GLU A 17 1.72 -5.37 -14.67
C GLU A 17 0.91 -6.33 -13.78
N VAL A 18 1.49 -7.48 -13.40
CA VAL A 18 0.85 -8.46 -12.50
C VAL A 18 0.66 -7.86 -11.12
N PHE A 19 1.64 -7.10 -10.65
CA PHE A 19 1.53 -6.40 -9.37
C PHE A 19 0.52 -5.25 -9.44
N GLU A 20 0.54 -4.42 -10.48
CA GLU A 20 -0.40 -3.31 -10.67
C GLU A 20 -1.85 -3.80 -10.67
N GLN A 21 -2.15 -4.89 -11.36
CA GLN A 21 -3.50 -5.50 -11.35
C GLN A 21 -3.91 -5.95 -9.94
N ALA A 22 -3.00 -6.58 -9.19
CA ALA A 22 -3.26 -7.01 -7.82
C ALA A 22 -3.45 -5.82 -6.86
N TRP A 23 -2.64 -4.77 -7.01
CA TRP A 23 -2.72 -3.54 -6.23
C TRP A 23 -4.03 -2.81 -6.48
N ASN A 24 -4.40 -2.58 -7.74
CA ASN A 24 -5.63 -1.90 -8.10
C ASN A 24 -6.85 -2.68 -7.56
N SER A 25 -6.86 -4.01 -7.72
CA SER A 25 -7.93 -4.84 -7.16
C SER A 25 -8.01 -4.75 -5.63
N PHE A 26 -6.88 -4.69 -4.93
CA PHE A 26 -6.86 -4.51 -3.47
C PHE A 26 -7.39 -3.14 -3.04
N VAL A 27 -6.95 -2.07 -3.70
CA VAL A 27 -7.41 -0.70 -3.44
C VAL A 27 -8.91 -0.55 -3.73
N ASP A 28 -9.39 -1.12 -4.83
CA ASP A 28 -10.82 -1.11 -5.17
C ASP A 28 -11.65 -1.82 -4.09
N VAL A 29 -11.16 -2.95 -3.56
CA VAL A 29 -11.85 -3.65 -2.46
C VAL A 29 -11.88 -2.78 -1.19
N LEU A 30 -10.79 -2.12 -0.83
CA LEU A 30 -10.75 -1.22 0.33
C LEU A 30 -11.76 -0.07 0.20
N ILE A 31 -11.75 0.62 -0.94
CA ILE A 31 -12.61 1.78 -1.19
C ILE A 31 -14.09 1.35 -1.24
N ASN A 32 -14.41 0.32 -2.02
CA ASN A 32 -15.80 -0.15 -2.17
C ASN A 32 -16.37 -0.75 -0.87
N SER A 33 -15.51 -1.20 0.05
CA SER A 33 -15.92 -1.67 1.37
C SER A 33 -16.02 -0.54 2.41
N GLY A 34 -15.73 0.71 2.03
CA GLY A 34 -15.70 1.86 2.94
C GLY A 34 -14.54 1.83 3.94
N LEU A 35 -13.49 1.06 3.66
CA LEU A 35 -12.32 0.87 4.52
C LEU A 35 -11.15 1.78 4.16
N ALA A 36 -11.22 2.49 3.05
CA ALA A 36 -10.32 3.59 2.70
C ALA A 36 -11.09 4.67 1.94
N GLU A 37 -10.58 5.90 1.95
CA GLU A 37 -11.12 7.00 1.15
C GLU A 37 -10.52 6.96 -0.26
N LYS A 38 -9.21 6.67 -0.34
CA LYS A 38 -8.46 6.74 -1.60
C LYS A 38 -7.23 5.83 -1.58
N GLY A 39 -6.85 5.32 -2.74
CA GLY A 39 -5.52 4.78 -3.01
C GLY A 39 -4.86 5.58 -4.14
N ALA A 40 -3.60 5.96 -3.95
CA ALA A 40 -2.80 6.57 -4.99
C ALA A 40 -2.40 5.52 -6.05
N PRO A 41 -2.14 5.94 -7.29
CA PRO A 41 -1.50 5.11 -8.29
C PRO A 41 -0.18 4.53 -7.75
N LEU A 42 0.21 3.36 -8.26
CA LEU A 42 1.55 2.85 -8.06
C LEU A 42 2.55 3.87 -8.61
N CYS A 43 3.56 4.19 -7.81
CA CYS A 43 4.57 5.20 -8.12
C CYS A 43 5.95 4.57 -8.11
N GLN A 44 6.82 5.06 -9.00
CA GLN A 44 8.25 4.74 -8.97
C GLN A 44 8.97 5.82 -8.16
N ARG A 45 9.86 5.39 -7.27
CA ARG A 45 10.74 6.29 -6.53
C ARG A 45 11.80 6.87 -7.47
N ILE A 46 12.03 8.18 -7.38
CA ILE A 46 13.09 8.87 -8.12
C ILE A 46 14.27 9.07 -7.17
N SER A 47 15.05 8.00 -6.98
CA SER A 47 16.27 8.01 -6.17
C SER A 47 17.31 9.01 -6.70
N ASN A 48 18.19 9.50 -5.82
CA ASN A 48 19.26 10.47 -6.16
C ASN A 48 18.77 11.83 -6.66
N SER A 49 17.50 12.14 -6.42
CA SER A 49 16.95 13.48 -6.55
C SER A 49 17.37 14.32 -5.35
N GLY A 50 17.60 15.62 -5.53
CA GLY A 50 17.80 16.54 -4.39
C GLY A 50 16.59 16.62 -3.43
N TYR A 51 15.44 16.05 -3.83
CA TYR A 51 14.23 15.93 -3.01
C TYR A 51 14.10 14.57 -2.31
N ASP A 52 14.95 13.60 -2.63
CA ASP A 52 14.95 12.26 -2.04
C ASP A 52 16.23 12.06 -1.24
N THR A 53 16.17 12.42 0.03
CA THR A 53 17.32 12.37 0.96
C THR A 53 17.35 11.09 1.79
N ASP A 54 16.47 10.11 1.52
CA ASP A 54 16.46 8.83 2.23
C ASP A 54 17.51 7.89 1.61
N GLU A 55 18.74 7.96 2.11
CA GLU A 55 19.84 7.13 1.61
C GLU A 55 19.82 5.69 2.19
N GLU A 56 19.06 5.46 3.26
CA GLU A 56 19.02 4.16 3.94
C GLU A 56 18.10 3.18 3.21
N ARG A 57 16.89 3.62 2.86
CA ARG A 57 15.94 2.78 2.13
C ARG A 57 16.30 2.78 0.66
N GLN A 58 16.17 1.64 -0.01
CA GLN A 58 16.49 1.48 -1.43
C GLN A 58 15.29 0.99 -2.26
N HIS A 59 14.10 0.93 -1.66
CA HIS A 59 12.86 0.51 -2.34
C HIS A 59 12.57 1.36 -3.56
N THR A 60 12.16 0.70 -4.64
CA THR A 60 11.96 1.34 -5.95
C THR A 60 10.50 1.70 -6.23
N LEU A 61 9.55 1.06 -5.54
CA LEU A 61 8.12 1.29 -5.72
C LEU A 61 7.47 1.85 -4.45
N MET A 62 6.46 2.69 -4.67
CA MET A 62 5.74 3.40 -3.61
C MET A 62 4.25 3.44 -3.92
N ALA A 63 3.42 3.37 -2.89
CA ALA A 63 1.99 3.64 -3.01
C ALA A 63 1.42 4.19 -1.70
N VAL A 64 0.42 5.07 -1.79
CA VAL A 64 -0.23 5.68 -0.62
C VAL A 64 -1.69 5.25 -0.54
N ILE A 65 -2.15 4.91 0.66
CA ILE A 65 -3.59 4.75 0.98
C ILE A 65 -3.96 5.86 1.95
N GLU A 66 -5.08 6.53 1.69
CA GLU A 66 -5.64 7.59 2.53
C GLU A 66 -6.92 7.11 3.20
N PHE A 67 -7.06 7.43 4.48
CA PHE A 67 -8.22 7.10 5.29
C PHE A 67 -8.89 8.39 5.74
N ARG A 68 -10.22 8.43 5.80
CA ARG A 68 -10.98 9.57 6.30
C ARG A 68 -10.56 9.97 7.72
N ASP A 69 -10.45 8.98 8.60
CA ASP A 69 -10.14 9.15 10.02
C ASP A 69 -9.43 7.91 10.61
N GLN A 70 -8.95 8.02 11.86
CA GLN A 70 -8.25 6.93 12.54
C GLN A 70 -9.14 5.69 12.75
N ALA A 71 -10.45 5.88 12.92
CA ALA A 71 -11.37 4.77 13.13
C ALA A 71 -11.50 3.92 11.86
N GLN A 72 -11.57 4.55 10.67
CA GLN A 72 -11.57 3.85 9.40
C GLN A 72 -10.25 3.07 9.19
N ALA A 73 -9.10 3.67 9.50
CA ALA A 73 -7.81 2.99 9.41
C ALA A 73 -7.74 1.76 10.32
N ASN A 74 -8.23 1.87 11.55
CA ASN A 74 -8.28 0.75 12.50
C ASN A 74 -9.22 -0.36 12.01
N LEU A 75 -10.38 -0.02 11.44
CA LEU A 75 -11.30 -0.99 10.86
C LEU A 75 -10.68 -1.73 9.66
N ALA A 76 -9.96 -1.02 8.80
CA ALA A 76 -9.25 -1.62 7.68
C ALA A 76 -8.18 -2.61 8.16
N TRP A 77 -7.41 -2.23 9.18
CA TRP A 77 -6.40 -3.12 9.77
C TRP A 77 -7.02 -4.35 10.41
N ALA A 78 -8.07 -4.19 11.21
CA ALA A 78 -8.79 -5.32 11.81
C ALA A 78 -9.33 -6.28 10.74
N ALA A 79 -9.92 -5.76 9.65
CA ALA A 79 -10.41 -6.59 8.55
C ALA A 79 -9.29 -7.35 7.83
N ILE A 80 -8.08 -6.78 7.74
CA ILE A 80 -6.89 -7.45 7.22
C ILE A 80 -6.41 -8.56 8.16
N GLU A 81 -6.31 -8.28 9.47
CA GLU A 81 -5.91 -9.25 10.51
C GLU A 81 -6.87 -10.44 10.56
N ASP A 82 -8.18 -10.15 10.56
CA ASP A 82 -9.26 -11.15 10.58
C ASP A 82 -9.47 -11.84 9.22
N ARG A 83 -8.75 -11.40 8.18
CA ARG A 83 -8.81 -11.95 6.82
C ARG A 83 -10.23 -11.93 6.22
N VAL A 84 -11.00 -10.88 6.50
CA VAL A 84 -12.36 -10.70 5.98
C VAL A 84 -12.35 -10.72 4.45
N GLU A 85 -13.15 -11.56 3.81
CA GLU A 85 -13.20 -11.67 2.35
C GLU A 85 -14.14 -10.59 1.74
N PRO A 86 -13.82 -10.02 0.57
CA PRO A 86 -12.69 -10.38 -0.32
C PRO A 86 -11.35 -9.73 0.04
N LEU A 87 -11.31 -8.82 1.02
CA LEU A 87 -10.12 -8.04 1.39
C LEU A 87 -8.92 -8.90 1.79
N GLY A 88 -9.13 -9.94 2.61
CA GLY A 88 -8.08 -10.82 3.06
C GLY A 88 -7.35 -11.51 1.90
N ARG A 89 -8.08 -11.95 0.87
CA ARG A 89 -7.50 -12.55 -0.32
C ARG A 89 -6.74 -11.55 -1.17
N SER A 90 -7.29 -10.36 -1.43
CA SER A 90 -6.60 -9.34 -2.21
C SER A 90 -5.34 -8.83 -1.50
N HIS A 91 -5.40 -8.63 -0.19
CA HIS A 91 -4.22 -8.31 0.64
C HIS A 91 -3.14 -9.39 0.55
N ARG A 92 -3.48 -10.66 0.78
CA ARG A 92 -2.51 -11.78 0.67
C ARG A 92 -1.91 -11.86 -0.74
N LYS A 93 -2.69 -11.59 -1.78
CA LYS A 93 -2.20 -11.55 -3.15
C LYS A 93 -1.15 -10.47 -3.32
N VAL A 94 -1.41 -9.23 -2.90
CA VAL A 94 -0.43 -8.12 -2.95
C VAL A 94 0.83 -8.48 -2.16
N ILE A 95 0.72 -8.90 -0.90
CA ILE A 95 1.86 -9.24 -0.05
C ILE A 95 2.68 -10.41 -0.61
N SER A 96 2.05 -11.37 -1.30
CA SER A 96 2.77 -12.50 -1.90
C SER A 96 3.72 -12.09 -3.05
N LEU A 97 3.52 -10.91 -3.64
CA LEU A 97 4.24 -10.43 -4.83
C LEU A 97 5.42 -9.50 -4.48
N VAL A 98 5.42 -8.92 -3.28
CA VAL A 98 6.42 -7.92 -2.87
C VAL A 98 7.56 -8.53 -2.06
N HIS A 99 8.68 -7.83 -2.03
CA HIS A 99 9.84 -8.08 -1.22
C HIS A 99 10.13 -6.85 -0.35
N ASP A 100 10.56 -7.11 0.89
CA ASP A 100 10.98 -6.10 1.86
C ASP A 100 10.01 -4.91 2.04
N PRO A 101 8.70 -5.14 2.31
CA PRO A 101 7.77 -4.03 2.42
C PRO A 101 7.99 -3.22 3.70
N VAL A 102 8.02 -1.90 3.56
CA VAL A 102 8.03 -0.93 4.65
C VAL A 102 6.73 -0.12 4.63
N PHE A 103 6.11 -0.01 5.80
CA PHE A 103 4.85 0.67 6.00
C PHE A 103 5.03 1.84 6.96
N THR A 104 4.76 3.06 6.49
CA THR A 104 4.83 4.27 7.32
C THR A 104 3.45 4.88 7.42
N PHE A 105 2.95 5.05 8.66
CA PHE A 105 1.61 5.59 8.92
C PHE A 105 1.70 6.92 9.67
N TRP A 106 1.01 7.95 9.18
CA TRP A 106 1.00 9.28 9.79
C TRP A 106 -0.35 9.98 9.60
N ALA A 107 -0.56 11.06 10.36
CA ALA A 107 -1.68 11.96 10.21
C ALA A 107 -1.21 13.41 10.40
N GLU A 108 -2.02 14.37 9.97
CA GLU A 108 -1.88 15.77 10.38
C GLU A 108 -2.07 15.90 11.89
N LEU A 109 -1.42 16.92 12.49
CA LEU A 109 -1.54 17.27 13.90
C LEU A 109 -2.89 17.92 14.21
#